data_AF-A0A7L5RVJ1-F1
#
_entry.id   AF-A0A7L5RVJ1-F1
#
_cell.length_a   1.000
_cell.length_b   1.000
_cell.length_c   1.000
_cell.angle_alpha   90.00
_cell.angle_beta   90.00
_cell.angle_gamma   90.00
#
_symmetry.space_group_name_H-M   'P 1'
#
loop_
_entity.id
_entity.type
_entity.pdbx_description
1 polymer ?
#
loop_
_entity_poly.entity_id
_entity_poly.type
_entity_poly.pdbx_seq_one_letter_code
_entity_poly.pdbx_strand_id
1 'polypeptide(L)'
;MSEAPVVTSKRFIAGAVCPACSATDCIRMWNVDGVPHRECVECGYSDTLDERGNSVPRELPTRVNISALKPKAPDPAVQTVQFFPNPRLKKP
;
A
#
# COMPACT_ATOMS: atom_id res chain seq x y z
N MET A 1 -0.40 -1.02 30.01
CA MET A 1 0.08 -2.36 29.66
C MET A 1 0.81 -2.22 28.34
N SER A 2 2.14 -2.28 28.37
CA SER A 2 2.97 -2.12 27.18
C SER A 2 2.98 -3.45 26.46
N GLU A 3 2.04 -3.65 25.53
CA GLU A 3 1.99 -4.86 24.70
C GLU A 3 3.23 -4.84 23.78
N ALA A 4 4.25 -5.62 24.11
CA ALA A 4 5.40 -5.80 23.23
C ALA A 4 4.95 -6.59 21.99
N PRO A 5 5.40 -6.22 20.78
CA PRO A 5 4.96 -6.89 19.56
C PRO A 5 5.38 -8.37 19.56
N VAL A 6 4.46 -9.25 19.17
CA VAL A 6 4.72 -10.69 19.07
C VAL A 6 5.44 -10.96 17.75
N VAL A 7 6.74 -11.19 17.84
CA VAL A 7 7.61 -11.46 16.68
C VAL A 7 7.98 -12.94 16.63
N THR A 8 7.73 -13.59 15.49
CA THR A 8 8.19 -14.97 15.27
C THR A 8 9.64 -15.01 14.76
N SER A 9 10.30 -16.15 14.92
CA SER A 9 11.66 -16.34 14.41
C SER A 9 11.71 -16.24 12.88
N LYS A 10 12.74 -15.58 12.35
CA LYS A 10 12.99 -15.51 10.90
C LYS A 10 13.29 -16.90 10.35
N ARG A 11 12.50 -17.36 9.38
CA ARG A 11 12.65 -18.64 8.69
C ARG A 11 13.08 -18.42 7.26
N PHE A 12 13.98 -19.25 6.78
CA PHE A 12 14.43 -19.22 5.39
C PHE A 12 13.43 -19.93 4.46
N ILE A 13 13.22 -19.41 3.25
CA ILE A 13 12.37 -20.04 2.23
C ILE A 13 13.24 -20.60 1.10
N ALA A 14 13.39 -21.92 1.07
CA ALA A 14 14.09 -22.61 -0.01
C ALA A 14 13.27 -22.56 -1.32
N GLY A 15 13.95 -22.33 -2.44
CA GLY A 15 13.38 -22.21 -3.78
C GLY A 15 12.72 -20.85 -4.06
N ALA A 16 12.74 -19.90 -3.12
CA ALA A 16 12.18 -18.57 -3.35
C ALA A 16 13.15 -17.67 -4.12
N VAL A 17 12.64 -17.03 -5.17
CA VAL A 17 13.37 -16.01 -5.95
C VAL A 17 13.04 -14.62 -5.39
N CYS A 18 14.07 -13.81 -5.15
CA CYS A 18 13.87 -12.43 -4.74
C CYS A 18 13.27 -11.59 -5.88
N PRO A 19 12.16 -10.86 -5.66
CA PRO A 19 11.57 -10.01 -6.70
C PRO A 19 12.40 -8.77 -7.03
N ALA A 20 13.36 -8.38 -6.18
CA ALA A 20 14.18 -7.19 -6.37
C ALA A 20 15.51 -7.46 -7.10
N CYS A 21 16.21 -8.54 -6.75
CA CYS A 21 17.52 -8.87 -7.33
C CYS A 21 17.55 -10.19 -8.12
N SER A 22 16.44 -10.91 -8.19
CA SER A 22 16.32 -12.21 -8.88
C SER A 22 17.22 -13.33 -8.36
N ALA A 23 17.87 -13.12 -7.21
CA ALA A 23 18.65 -14.17 -6.55
C ALA A 23 17.71 -15.24 -5.96
N THR A 24 18.06 -16.50 -6.19
CA THR A 24 17.41 -17.67 -5.59
C THR A 24 17.89 -17.85 -4.15
N ASP A 25 17.05 -18.38 -3.27
CA ASP A 25 17.49 -18.83 -1.96
C ASP A 25 18.06 -17.69 -1.09
N CYS A 26 17.44 -16.51 -1.18
CA CYS A 26 17.85 -15.34 -0.39
C CYS A 26 16.74 -14.78 0.51
N ILE A 27 15.54 -15.39 0.53
CA ILE A 27 14.38 -14.83 1.23
C ILE A 27 14.21 -15.44 2.63
N ARG A 28 14.02 -14.57 3.62
CA ARG A 28 13.62 -14.90 5.00
C ARG A 28 12.22 -14.36 5.27
N MET A 29 11.39 -15.12 5.97
CA MET A 29 10.02 -14.78 6.35
C MET A 29 9.85 -14.86 7.86
N TRP A 30 9.15 -13.90 8.44
CA TRP A 30 8.70 -13.90 9.85
C TRP A 30 7.35 -13.20 9.96
N ASN A 31 6.71 -13.31 11.12
CA ASN A 31 5.48 -12.60 11.42
C ASN A 31 5.73 -11.59 12.53
N VAL A 32 5.14 -10.41 12.41
CA VAL A 32 5.09 -9.38 13.46
C VAL A 32 3.62 -9.08 13.69
N ASP A 33 3.12 -9.35 14.90
CA ASP A 33 1.72 -9.08 15.28
C ASP A 33 0.70 -9.70 14.30
N GLY A 34 1.01 -10.88 13.78
CA GLY A 34 0.19 -11.60 12.81
C GLY A 34 0.38 -11.16 11.35
N VAL A 35 1.14 -10.10 11.08
CA VAL A 35 1.46 -9.65 9.72
C VAL A 35 2.69 -10.41 9.20
N PRO A 36 2.59 -11.10 8.05
CA PRO A 36 3.73 -11.73 7.42
C PRO A 36 4.68 -10.70 6.80
N HIS A 37 5.97 -10.86 7.09
CA HIS A 37 7.07 -10.04 6.60
C HIS A 37 8.11 -10.90 5.90
N ARG A 38 8.59 -10.45 4.73
CA ARG A 38 9.71 -11.07 4.02
C ARG A 38 10.87 -10.10 3.84
N GLU A 39 12.09 -10.64 3.86
CA GLU A 39 13.33 -9.91 3.64
C GLU A 39 14.30 -10.70 2.75
N CYS A 40 15.03 -10.01 1.88
CA CYS A 40 16.14 -10.58 1.12
C CYS A 40 17.47 -10.28 1.81
N VAL A 41 18.29 -11.31 2.03
CA VAL A 41 19.62 -11.17 2.65
C VAL A 41 20.66 -10.54 1.73
N GLU A 42 20.46 -10.62 0.42
CA GLU A 42 21.45 -10.19 -0.58
C GLU A 42 21.30 -8.70 -0.89
N CYS A 43 20.08 -8.23 -1.18
CA CYS A 43 19.81 -6.85 -1.58
C CYS A 43 19.12 -6.00 -0.49
N GLY A 44 18.75 -6.60 0.64
CA GLY A 44 18.04 -5.90 1.72
C GLY A 44 16.58 -5.56 1.40
N TYR A 45 15.99 -6.13 0.35
CA TYR A 45 14.57 -5.96 0.03
C TYR A 45 13.70 -6.41 1.20
N SER A 46 12.78 -5.56 1.68
CA SER A 46 11.84 -5.89 2.75
C SER A 46 10.40 -5.61 2.29
N ASP A 47 9.48 -6.53 2.58
CA ASP A 47 8.09 -6.41 2.16
C ASP A 47 7.13 -6.96 3.22
N THR A 48 5.98 -6.32 3.31
CA THR A 48 4.89 -6.69 4.21
C THR A 48 3.80 -7.33 3.38
N LEU A 49 3.40 -8.55 3.71
CA LEU A 49 2.35 -9.25 2.99
C LEU A 49 1.02 -9.13 3.76
N ASP A 50 -0.08 -9.02 3.02
CA ASP A 50 -1.44 -9.15 3.55
C ASP A 50 -1.73 -10.59 4.00
N GLU A 51 -2.85 -10.81 4.69
CA GLU A 51 -3.38 -12.15 5.04
C GLU A 51 -3.55 -13.06 3.80
N ARG A 52 -3.72 -12.46 2.62
CA ARG A 52 -3.82 -13.17 1.33
C ARG A 52 -2.46 -13.48 0.68
N GLY A 53 -1.35 -13.09 1.31
CA GLY A 53 0.01 -13.29 0.78
C GLY A 53 0.38 -12.32 -0.35
N ASN A 54 -0.35 -11.21 -0.51
CA ASN A 54 -0.03 -10.17 -1.47
C ASN A 54 0.91 -9.14 -0.83
N SER A 55 1.93 -8.68 -1.56
CA SER A 55 2.73 -7.52 -1.16
C SER A 55 1.81 -6.32 -0.98
N VAL A 56 1.82 -5.68 0.18
CA VAL A 56 1.09 -4.43 0.46
C VAL A 56 2.00 -3.27 0.07
N PRO A 57 1.86 -2.69 -1.14
CA PRO A 57 2.72 -1.60 -1.53
C PRO A 57 2.26 -0.40 -0.70
N ARG A 58 3.09 0.06 0.24
CA ARG A 58 2.86 1.36 0.86
C ARG A 58 2.89 2.40 -0.26
N GLU A 59 1.79 3.13 -0.43
CA GLU A 59 1.73 4.15 -1.47
C GLU A 59 2.90 5.12 -1.29
N LEU A 60 3.72 5.26 -2.34
CA LEU A 60 4.84 6.19 -2.29
C LEU A 60 4.29 7.61 -2.12
N PRO A 61 4.87 8.43 -1.23
CA PRO A 61 4.46 9.81 -1.08
C PRO A 61 4.87 10.59 -2.33
N THR A 62 3.95 10.70 -3.28
CA THR A 62 4.10 11.58 -4.44
C THR A 62 3.61 12.97 -4.06
N ARG A 63 4.00 14.00 -4.82
CA ARG A 63 3.61 15.41 -4.60
C ARG A 63 2.09 15.61 -4.42
N VAL A 64 1.28 14.73 -4.99
CA VAL A 64 -0.20 14.76 -4.96
C VAL A 64 -0.81 13.84 -3.89
N ASN A 65 -0.02 12.94 -3.31
CA ASN A 65 -0.47 11.94 -2.34
C ASN A 65 0.17 12.19 -0.95
N ILE A 66 0.32 13.47 -0.60
CA ILE A 66 0.66 13.87 0.76
C ILE A 66 -0.62 14.08 1.55
N SER A 67 -0.70 13.47 2.73
CA SER A 67 -1.85 13.49 3.66
C SER A 67 -2.29 14.88 4.14
N ALA A 68 -1.52 15.92 3.82
CA ALA A 68 -1.90 17.33 3.96
C ALA A 68 -3.01 17.77 2.98
N LEU A 69 -3.28 16.99 1.92
CA LEU A 69 -4.32 17.24 0.91
C LEU A 69 -5.57 16.38 1.13
N LYS A 70 -5.91 16.01 2.37
CA LYS A 70 -7.25 15.49 2.65
C LYS A 70 -8.27 16.47 2.04
N PRO A 71 -9.17 16.02 1.16
CA PRO A 71 -10.25 16.87 0.67
C PRO A 71 -10.94 17.44 1.88
N LYS A 72 -10.88 18.77 2.05
CA LYS A 72 -11.64 19.45 3.09
C LYS A 72 -13.09 19.01 2.92
N ALA A 73 -13.70 18.55 4.00
CA ALA A 73 -15.11 18.14 3.99
C ALA A 73 -15.91 19.24 3.27
N PRO A 74 -16.78 18.87 2.31
CA PRO A 74 -17.50 19.85 1.51
C PRO A 74 -18.23 20.81 2.45
N ASP A 75 -17.91 22.11 2.35
CA ASP A 75 -18.60 23.13 3.13
C ASP A 75 -20.11 23.04 2.81
N PRO A 76 -21.00 23.06 3.82
CA PRO A 76 -22.44 22.88 3.61
C PRO A 76 -23.08 23.99 2.75
N ALA A 77 -22.33 25.05 2.45
CA ALA A 77 -22.73 26.14 1.56
C ALA A 77 -22.32 25.95 0.08
N VAL A 78 -21.60 24.88 -0.27
CA VAL A 78 -21.19 24.60 -1.65
C VAL A 78 -22.23 23.70 -2.32
N GLN A 79 -23.15 24.31 -3.05
CA GLN A 79 -24.10 23.58 -3.89
C GLN A 79 -23.50 23.42 -5.29
N THR A 80 -23.38 22.19 -5.78
CA THR A 80 -22.91 21.93 -7.14
C THR A 80 -23.92 22.47 -8.13
N VAL A 81 -23.47 23.30 -9.07
CA VAL A 81 -24.34 23.87 -10.12
C VAL A 81 -24.72 22.73 -11.05
N GLN A 82 -26.00 22.32 -11.03
CA GLN A 82 -26.53 21.38 -12.02
C GLN A 82 -26.67 22.10 -13.35
N PHE A 83 -25.82 21.73 -14.30
CA PHE A 83 -25.87 22.26 -15.65
C PHE A 83 -27.05 21.63 -16.39
N PHE A 84 -28.14 22.36 -16.52
CA PHE A 84 -29.24 21.97 -17.40
C PHE A 84 -28.84 22.34 -18.84
N PRO A 85 -28.69 21.36 -19.76
CA PRO A 85 -28.38 21.66 -21.14
C PRO A 85 -29.48 22.56 -21.71
N ASN A 86 -29.08 23.74 -22.20
CA ASN A 86 -29.98 24.78 -22.65
C ASN A 86 -30.95 24.24 -23.72
N PRO A 87 -32.26 24.16 -23.44
CA PRO A 87 -33.24 23.52 -24.33
C PRO A 87 -33.52 24.32 -25.62
N ARG A 88 -32.88 25.48 -25.82
CA ARG A 88 -33.07 26.34 -27.00
C ARG A 88 -31.89 26.37 -27.98
N LEU A 89 -30.84 25.57 -27.77
CA LEU A 89 -29.82 25.36 -28.79
C LEU A 89 -30.36 24.39 -29.85
N LYS A 90 -30.95 24.95 -30.93
CA LYS A 90 -31.12 24.23 -32.19
C LYS A 90 -29.73 23.74 -32.62
N LYS A 91 -29.52 22.42 -32.59
CA LYS A 91 -28.34 21.78 -33.19
C LYS A 91 -28.30 22.14 -34.68
N PRO A 92 -27.12 22.40 -35.26
CA PRO A 92 -26.96 22.48 -36.71
C PRO A 92 -27.23 21.13 -37.37
#